data_AF-A0A398DUS1-F1
#
_entry.id   AF-A0A398DUS1-F1
#
_cell.length_a   1.000
_cell.length_b   1.000
_cell.length_c   1.000
_cell.angle_alpha   90.00
_cell.angle_beta   90.00
_cell.angle_gamma   90.00
#
_symmetry.space_group_name_H-M   'P 1'
#
loop_
_entity.id
_entity.type
_entity.pdbx_description
1 polymer ?
#
loop_
_entity_poly.entity_id
_entity_poly.type
_entity_poly.pdbx_seq_one_letter_code
_entity_poly.pdbx_strand_id
1 'polypeptide(L)'
;MQAAHQALLKDYSEIRAGRITPAYVDGVVVEAYGQRNPLKDVATISAPQAKILVVEPWDKSLLKEVERAILKANIGVTPTNDGQRVRLVFPDLTLDERKKMVARISQLTEKFREEIRSVRRDVRDDIKAKEKAKELSEDEQHRLEEELDKLTDKHITEVNKAFEAKEKEILSL
;
A
#
# COMPACT_ATOMS: atom_id res chain seq x y z
N MET A 1 -11.77 -6.03 16.29
CA MET A 1 -10.30 -5.87 16.49
C MET A 1 -9.48 -6.81 15.60
N GLN A 2 -9.69 -8.12 15.62
CA GLN A 2 -8.96 -9.05 14.72
C GLN A 2 -9.12 -8.73 13.22
N ALA A 3 -10.32 -8.34 12.77
CA ALA A 3 -10.54 -7.91 11.39
C ALA A 3 -9.68 -6.69 10.99
N ALA A 4 -9.57 -5.69 11.87
CA ALA A 4 -8.71 -4.52 11.67
C ALA A 4 -7.23 -4.93 11.55
N HIS A 5 -6.76 -5.87 12.37
CA HIS A 5 -5.40 -6.40 12.25
C HIS A 5 -5.17 -7.15 10.91
N GLN A 6 -6.12 -7.99 10.49
CA GLN A 6 -6.01 -8.69 9.21
C GLN A 6 -6.03 -7.73 8.00
N ALA A 7 -6.85 -6.69 8.07
CA ALA A 7 -6.87 -5.63 7.05
C ALA A 7 -5.54 -4.89 6.98
N LEU A 8 -4.93 -4.54 8.12
CA LEU A 8 -3.58 -3.95 8.16
C LEU A 8 -2.54 -4.85 7.49
N LEU A 9 -2.53 -6.14 7.79
CA LEU A 9 -1.59 -7.08 7.18
C LEU A 9 -1.78 -7.21 5.67
N LYS A 10 -3.03 -7.17 5.21
CA LYS A 10 -3.36 -7.15 3.78
C LYS A 10 -2.81 -5.88 3.13
N ASP A 11 -3.08 -4.71 3.70
CA ASP A 11 -2.60 -3.44 3.15
C ASP A 11 -1.06 -3.38 3.13
N TYR A 12 -0.39 -3.89 4.16
CA TYR A 12 1.07 -4.03 4.18
C TYR A 12 1.62 -4.96 3.10
N SER A 13 0.89 -6.04 2.77
CA SER A 13 1.28 -6.95 1.70
C SER A 13 1.15 -6.33 0.31
N GLU A 14 0.24 -5.37 0.15
CA GLU A 14 0.08 -4.57 -1.06
C GLU A 14 1.19 -3.52 -1.18
N ILE A 15 1.72 -3.03 -0.05
CA ILE A 15 2.90 -2.15 0.01
C ILE A 15 4.17 -2.98 -0.19
N ARG A 16 4.52 -3.20 -1.45
CA ARG A 16 5.78 -3.85 -1.86
C ARG A 16 6.87 -2.81 -2.06
N ALA A 17 7.69 -2.62 -1.04
CA ALA A 17 8.82 -1.71 -1.08
C ALA A 17 9.81 -2.09 -2.18
N GLY A 18 10.22 -1.11 -2.99
CA GLY A 18 11.13 -1.31 -4.12
C GLY A 18 10.54 -2.09 -5.30
N ARG A 19 9.24 -2.43 -5.28
CA ARG A 19 8.58 -3.05 -6.44
C ARG A 19 7.88 -1.99 -7.28
N ILE A 20 8.35 -1.86 -8.51
CA ILE A 20 7.73 -1.07 -9.55
C ILE A 20 6.42 -1.72 -9.98
N THR A 21 5.39 -0.90 -10.13
CA THR A 21 4.07 -1.30 -10.62
C THR A 21 3.74 -0.56 -11.91
N PRO A 22 2.77 -1.05 -12.70
CA PRO A 22 2.28 -0.33 -13.88
C PRO A 22 1.85 1.13 -13.61
N ALA A 23 1.48 1.46 -12.37
CA ALA A 23 1.07 2.81 -11.98
C ALA A 23 2.17 3.86 -12.17
N TYR A 24 3.45 3.47 -12.26
CA TYR A 24 4.57 4.38 -12.55
C TYR A 24 4.44 5.08 -13.92
N VAL A 25 3.65 4.53 -14.84
CA VAL A 25 3.46 5.10 -16.18
C VAL A 25 2.02 5.56 -16.43
N ASP A 26 1.17 5.64 -15.41
CA ASP A 26 -0.24 6.06 -15.56
C ASP A 26 -0.38 7.49 -16.14
N GLY A 27 0.58 8.37 -15.84
CA GLY A 27 0.62 9.74 -16.36
C GLY A 27 1.21 9.87 -17.77
N VAL A 28 1.69 8.78 -18.38
CA VAL A 28 2.35 8.82 -19.69
C VAL A 28 1.30 8.88 -20.80
N VAL A 29 1.42 9.89 -21.67
CA VAL A 29 0.56 10.09 -22.83
C VAL A 29 1.38 9.90 -24.10
N VAL A 30 0.89 9.02 -24.97
CA VAL A 30 1.52 8.65 -26.26
C VAL A 30 0.74 9.28 -27.39
N GLU A 31 1.45 9.75 -28.42
CA GLU A 31 0.84 10.16 -29.67
C GLU A 31 0.67 8.94 -30.57
N ALA A 32 -0.56 8.47 -30.75
CA ALA A 32 -0.91 7.32 -31.56
C ALA A 32 -1.92 7.76 -32.64
N TYR A 33 -1.59 7.51 -33.90
CA TYR A 33 -2.45 7.84 -35.05
C TYR A 33 -2.92 9.31 -35.08
N GLY A 34 -2.05 10.24 -34.69
CA GLY A 34 -2.33 11.68 -34.66
C GLY A 34 -3.19 12.15 -33.48
N GLN A 35 -3.44 11.29 -32.48
CA GLN A 35 -4.17 11.63 -31.25
C GLN A 35 -3.34 11.31 -30.01
N ARG A 36 -3.64 11.98 -28.90
CA ARG A 36 -2.97 11.79 -27.62
C ARG A 36 -3.75 10.81 -26.76
N ASN A 37 -3.20 9.61 -26.57
CA ASN A 37 -3.84 8.54 -25.81
C ASN A 37 -3.01 8.20 -24.57
N PRO A 38 -3.64 7.83 -23.43
CA PRO A 38 -2.94 7.24 -22.31
C PRO A 38 -2.15 5.99 -22.74
N LEU A 39 -0.94 5.80 -22.20
CA LEU A 39 -0.08 4.67 -22.57
C LEU A 39 -0.76 3.31 -22.37
N LYS A 40 -1.55 3.18 -21.29
CA LYS A 40 -2.33 1.98 -20.96
C LYS A 40 -3.36 1.57 -22.02
N ASP A 41 -3.80 2.52 -22.85
CA ASP A 41 -4.83 2.29 -23.87
C ASP A 41 -4.22 1.87 -25.23
N VAL A 42 -2.89 1.85 -25.33
CA VAL A 42 -2.16 1.48 -26.56
C VAL A 42 -1.10 0.40 -26.33
N ALA A 43 -0.91 -0.03 -25.09
CA ALA A 43 0.11 -1.00 -24.71
C ALA A 43 -0.27 -1.84 -23.49
N THR A 44 0.20 -3.09 -23.48
CA THR A 44 0.20 -3.93 -22.29
C THR A 44 1.38 -3.56 -21.40
N ILE A 45 1.10 -3.23 -20.14
CA ILE A 45 2.11 -2.84 -19.16
C ILE A 45 2.23 -3.93 -18.10
N SER A 46 3.44 -4.44 -17.87
CA SER A 46 3.70 -5.51 -16.89
C SER A 46 4.96 -5.24 -16.07
N ALA A 47 4.98 -5.75 -14.83
CA ALA A 47 6.14 -5.66 -13.92
C ALA A 47 6.66 -7.07 -13.59
N PRO A 48 7.37 -7.74 -14.53
CA PRO A 48 7.81 -9.12 -14.38
C PRO A 48 8.82 -9.30 -13.23
N GLN A 49 9.60 -8.27 -12.91
CA GLN A 49 10.56 -8.25 -11.81
C GLN A 49 10.37 -7.00 -10.96
N ALA A 50 10.96 -6.98 -9.76
CA ALA A 50 10.77 -5.88 -8.82
C ALA A 50 11.16 -4.52 -9.40
N LYS A 51 12.24 -4.46 -10.18
CA LYS A 51 12.82 -3.22 -10.72
C LYS A 51 12.60 -3.01 -12.22
N ILE A 52 11.83 -3.90 -12.87
CA ILE A 52 11.67 -3.87 -14.32
C ILE A 52 10.20 -3.70 -14.66
N LEU A 53 9.90 -2.65 -15.42
CA LEU A 53 8.64 -2.48 -16.12
C LEU A 53 8.83 -2.81 -17.60
N VAL A 54 7.89 -3.54 -18.17
CA VAL A 54 7.83 -3.86 -19.59
C VAL A 54 6.55 -3.27 -20.16
N VAL A 55 6.71 -2.48 -21.22
CA VAL A 55 5.64 -1.86 -21.98
C VAL A 55 5.66 -2.45 -23.38
N GLU A 56 4.60 -3.17 -23.74
CA GLU A 56 4.46 -3.85 -25.02
C GLU A 56 3.30 -3.22 -25.79
N PRO A 57 3.57 -2.32 -26.75
CA PRO A 57 2.51 -1.71 -27.55
C PRO A 57 1.83 -2.75 -28.43
N TRP A 58 0.51 -2.65 -28.57
CA TRP A 58 -0.25 -3.58 -29.41
C TRP A 58 0.07 -3.41 -30.90
N ASP A 59 0.47 -2.19 -31.29
CA ASP A 59 1.07 -1.91 -32.59
C ASP A 59 2.56 -1.56 -32.44
N LYS A 60 3.42 -2.37 -33.07
CA LYS A 60 4.87 -2.17 -33.07
C LYS A 60 5.30 -0.87 -33.77
N SER A 61 4.47 -0.31 -34.66
CA SER A 61 4.74 0.98 -35.29
C SER A 61 4.85 2.11 -34.26
N LEU A 62 4.16 1.98 -33.12
CA LEU A 62 4.13 2.96 -32.04
C LEU A 62 5.33 2.88 -31.09
N LEU A 63 6.25 1.91 -31.25
CA LEU A 63 7.38 1.71 -30.34
C LEU A 63 8.21 2.98 -30.13
N LYS A 64 8.50 3.71 -31.20
CA LYS A 64 9.27 4.97 -31.13
C LYS A 64 8.52 6.06 -30.37
N GLU A 65 7.20 6.14 -30.54
CA GLU A 65 6.39 7.16 -29.88
C GLU A 65 6.14 6.83 -28.41
N VAL A 66 6.02 5.55 -28.06
CA VAL A 66 6.02 5.09 -26.67
C VAL A 66 7.35 5.43 -25.99
N GLU A 67 8.48 5.13 -26.62
CA GLU A 67 9.81 5.46 -26.11
C GLU A 67 9.97 6.97 -25.86
N ARG A 68 9.58 7.79 -26.85
CA ARG A 68 9.60 9.26 -26.70
C ARG A 68 8.66 9.76 -25.62
N ALA A 69 7.46 9.19 -25.50
CA ALA A 69 6.50 9.59 -24.49
C ALA A 69 7.01 9.32 -23.08
N ILE A 70 7.64 8.16 -22.86
CA ILE A 70 8.26 7.79 -21.58
C ILE A 70 9.43 8.72 -21.25
N LEU A 71 10.30 9.01 -22.22
CA LEU A 71 11.39 9.98 -22.05
C LEU A 71 10.86 11.38 -21.70
N LYS A 72 9.83 11.85 -22.41
CA LYS A 72 9.18 13.16 -22.15
C LYS A 72 8.51 13.22 -20.78
N ALA A 73 7.95 12.12 -20.30
CA ALA A 73 7.34 12.04 -18.98
C ALA A 73 8.37 12.16 -17.84
N ASN A 74 9.66 11.99 -18.14
CA ASN A 74 10.78 12.15 -17.21
C ASN A 74 10.57 11.39 -15.89
N ILE A 75 10.17 10.12 -16.00
CA ILE A 75 9.89 9.23 -14.87
C ILE A 75 11.17 8.69 -14.18
N GLY A 76 12.32 9.32 -14.42
CA GLY A 76 13.59 9.00 -13.77
C GLY A 76 14.34 7.78 -14.32
N VAL A 77 13.92 7.24 -15.46
CA VAL A 77 14.58 6.09 -16.12
C VAL A 77 14.65 6.28 -17.63
N THR A 78 15.69 5.73 -18.24
CA THR A 78 15.84 5.70 -19.70
C THR A 78 15.22 4.42 -20.24
N PRO A 79 14.28 4.50 -21.21
CA PRO A 79 13.73 3.33 -21.86
C PRO A 79 14.74 2.62 -22.75
N THR A 80 14.75 1.29 -22.69
CA THR A 80 15.49 0.43 -23.60
C THR A 80 14.51 -0.30 -24.51
N ASN A 81 14.62 -0.12 -25.81
CA ASN A 81 13.78 -0.76 -26.82
C ASN A 81 14.48 -2.01 -27.37
N ASP A 82 13.82 -3.18 -27.34
CA ASP A 82 14.35 -4.44 -27.88
C ASP A 82 13.73 -4.84 -29.25
N GLY A 83 13.01 -3.91 -29.88
CA GLY A 83 12.35 -4.10 -31.19
C GLY A 83 10.95 -4.71 -31.09
N GLN A 84 10.52 -5.17 -29.91
CA GLN A 84 9.15 -5.63 -29.66
C GLN A 84 8.50 -4.91 -28.48
N ARG A 85 9.28 -4.55 -27.46
CA ARG A 85 8.81 -3.93 -26.22
C ARG A 85 9.80 -2.89 -25.74
N VAL A 86 9.30 -1.98 -24.91
CA VAL A 86 10.10 -1.01 -24.18
C VAL A 86 10.29 -1.49 -22.75
N ARG A 87 11.54 -1.55 -22.30
CA ARG A 87 11.93 -1.98 -20.97
C ARG A 87 12.42 -0.79 -20.17
N LEU A 88 11.91 -0.65 -18.95
CA LEU A 88 12.31 0.36 -17.99
C LEU A 88 12.97 -0.34 -16.81
N VAL A 89 14.21 0.03 -16.53
CA VAL A 89 14.97 -0.49 -15.39
C VAL A 89 15.11 0.62 -14.37
N PHE A 90 14.50 0.44 -13.21
CA PHE A 90 14.52 1.42 -12.14
C PHE A 90 15.71 1.17 -11.21
N PRO A 91 16.42 2.23 -10.79
CA PRO A 91 17.45 2.12 -9.77
C PRO A 91 16.84 1.74 -8.42
N ASP A 92 17.71 1.47 -7.44
CA ASP A 92 17.28 1.29 -6.06
C ASP A 92 16.61 2.54 -5.49
N LEU A 93 15.64 2.32 -4.60
CA LEU A 93 15.01 3.41 -3.88
C LEU A 93 16.07 4.17 -3.08
N THR A 94 16.03 5.48 -3.19
CA THR A 94 16.83 6.38 -2.35
C THR A 94 16.37 6.31 -0.89
N LEU A 95 17.24 6.74 0.04
CA LEU A 95 16.89 6.82 1.46
C LEU A 95 15.65 7.71 1.69
N ASP A 96 15.52 8.79 0.94
CA ASP A 96 14.40 9.73 1.08
C ASP A 96 13.08 9.13 0.59
N GLU A 97 13.09 8.33 -0.48
CA GLU A 97 11.90 7.59 -0.93
C GLU A 97 11.48 6.52 0.09
N ARG A 98 12.45 5.82 0.69
CA ARG A 98 12.18 4.86 1.76
C ARG A 98 11.57 5.53 2.97
N LYS A 99 12.10 6.68 3.39
CA LYS A 99 11.52 7.47 4.48
C LYS A 99 10.09 7.93 4.18
N LYS A 100 9.80 8.35 2.95
CA LYS A 100 8.42 8.67 2.52
C LYS A 100 7.50 7.45 2.59
N MET A 101 7.99 6.27 2.21
CA MET A 101 7.24 5.03 2.35
C MET A 101 6.97 4.68 3.82
N VAL A 102 7.97 4.83 4.69
CA VAL A 102 7.83 4.66 6.15
C VAL A 102 6.79 5.63 6.71
N ALA A 103 6.80 6.89 6.30
CA ALA A 103 5.79 7.86 6.71
C ALA A 103 4.36 7.43 6.30
N ARG A 104 4.21 6.89 5.08
CA ARG A 104 2.92 6.39 4.60
C ARG A 104 2.42 5.17 5.38
N ILE A 105 3.28 4.19 5.66
CA ILE A 105 2.88 3.02 6.46
C ILE A 105 2.59 3.41 7.91
N SER A 106 3.30 4.41 8.46
CA SER A 106 3.03 4.94 9.80
C SER A 106 1.62 5.55 9.88
N GLN A 107 1.24 6.38 8.91
CA GLN A 107 -0.12 6.93 8.83
C GLN A 107 -1.18 5.84 8.70
N LEU A 108 -0.91 4.80 7.91
CA LEU A 108 -1.82 3.66 7.79
C LEU A 108 -1.96 2.93 9.13
N THR A 109 -0.84 2.67 9.82
CA THR A 109 -0.81 2.02 11.14
C THR A 109 -1.67 2.77 12.15
N GLU A 110 -1.55 4.11 12.19
CA GLU A 110 -2.31 4.94 13.12
C GLU A 110 -3.82 4.81 12.92
N LYS A 111 -4.29 4.75 11.67
CA LYS A 111 -5.71 4.52 11.38
C LYS A 111 -6.23 3.22 12.01
N PHE A 112 -5.44 2.15 11.92
CA PHE A 112 -5.82 0.87 12.53
C PHE A 112 -5.74 0.90 14.06
N ARG A 113 -4.78 1.63 14.65
CA ARG A 113 -4.74 1.86 16.09
C ARG A 113 -5.98 2.62 16.57
N GLU A 114 -6.39 3.66 15.84
CA GLU A 114 -7.61 4.42 16.10
C GLU A 114 -8.87 3.55 16.00
N GLU A 115 -8.97 2.70 14.97
CA GLU A 115 -10.09 1.76 14.79
C GLU A 115 -10.19 0.78 15.96
N ILE A 116 -9.08 0.18 16.40
CA ILE A 116 -9.04 -0.70 17.57
C ILE A 116 -9.53 0.04 18.82
N ARG A 117 -9.06 1.28 19.04
CA ARG A 117 -9.50 2.10 20.18
C ARG A 117 -10.97 2.49 20.08
N SER A 118 -11.50 2.67 18.88
CA SER A 118 -12.93 2.95 18.67
C SER A 118 -13.78 1.74 19.03
N VAL A 119 -13.43 0.56 18.52
CA VAL A 119 -14.13 -0.69 18.89
C VAL A 119 -14.08 -0.91 20.39
N ARG A 120 -12.96 -0.60 21.06
CA ARG A 120 -12.89 -0.67 22.53
C ARG A 120 -13.90 0.26 23.20
N ARG A 121 -14.02 1.52 22.73
CA ARG A 121 -14.99 2.47 23.30
C ARG A 121 -16.42 1.96 23.14
N ASP A 122 -16.77 1.51 21.94
CA ASP A 122 -18.10 1.01 21.63
C ASP A 122 -18.48 -0.19 22.52
N VAL A 123 -17.58 -1.16 22.66
CA VAL A 123 -17.79 -2.33 23.53
C VAL A 123 -17.87 -1.93 25.01
N ARG A 124 -17.07 -0.96 25.45
CA ARG A 124 -17.11 -0.47 26.84
C ARG A 124 -18.43 0.24 27.15
N ASP A 125 -18.94 1.02 26.20
CA ASP A 125 -20.23 1.70 26.35
C ASP A 125 -21.39 0.70 26.38
N ASP A 126 -21.32 -0.37 25.57
CA ASP A 126 -22.27 -1.49 25.62
C ASP A 126 -22.23 -2.23 26.96
N ILE A 127 -21.04 -2.51 27.50
CA ILE A 127 -20.87 -3.12 28.83
C ILE A 127 -21.55 -2.26 29.91
N LYS A 128 -21.31 -0.95 29.90
CA LYS A 128 -21.93 -0.01 30.84
C LYS A 128 -23.44 0.09 30.66
N ALA A 129 -23.95 0.01 29.42
CA ALA A 129 -25.38 0.02 29.17
C ALA A 129 -26.07 -1.23 29.73
N LYS A 130 -25.45 -2.40 29.60
CA LYS A 130 -25.96 -3.68 30.14
C LYS A 130 -25.94 -3.73 31.66
N GLU A 131 -24.92 -3.17 32.31
CA GLU A 131 -24.92 -3.03 33.77
C GLU A 131 -26.10 -2.14 34.24
N LYS A 132 -26.31 -0.98 33.60
CA LYS A 132 -27.45 -0.10 33.92
C LYS A 132 -28.81 -0.76 33.70
N ALA A 133 -28.90 -1.65 32.70
CA ALA A 133 -30.08 -2.47 32.45
C ALA A 133 -30.24 -3.64 33.44
N LYS A 134 -29.30 -3.82 34.38
CA LYS A 134 -29.20 -4.94 35.33
C LYS A 134 -29.07 -6.30 34.66
N GLU A 135 -28.55 -6.33 33.43
CA GLU A 135 -28.21 -7.56 32.71
C GLU A 135 -26.83 -8.11 33.11
N LEU A 136 -25.99 -7.26 33.73
CA LEU A 136 -24.69 -7.61 34.28
C LEU A 136 -24.61 -7.14 35.74
N SER A 137 -23.88 -7.88 36.57
CA SER A 137 -23.46 -7.39 37.90
C SER A 137 -22.26 -6.45 37.79
N GLU A 138 -21.99 -5.68 38.86
CA GLU A 138 -20.80 -4.82 38.96
C GLU A 138 -19.49 -5.63 38.85
N ASP A 139 -19.45 -6.82 39.48
CA ASP A 139 -18.32 -7.75 39.37
C ASP A 139 -18.10 -8.25 37.92
N GLU A 140 -19.20 -8.57 37.21
CA GLU A 140 -19.13 -8.99 35.81
C GLU A 140 -18.70 -7.86 34.88
N GLN A 141 -19.20 -6.64 35.13
CA GLN A 141 -18.76 -5.44 34.41
C GLN A 141 -17.24 -5.26 34.55
N HIS A 142 -16.73 -5.29 35.78
CA HIS A 142 -15.30 -5.14 36.05
C HIS A 142 -14.46 -6.19 35.34
N ARG A 143 -14.88 -7.47 35.40
CA ARG A 143 -14.19 -8.56 34.70
C ARG A 143 -14.16 -8.35 33.18
N LEU A 144 -15.29 -7.98 32.58
CA LEU A 144 -15.39 -7.76 31.13
C LEU A 144 -14.56 -6.55 30.67
N GLU A 145 -14.51 -5.48 31.46
CA GLU A 145 -13.64 -4.33 31.17
C GLU A 145 -12.15 -4.71 31.22
N GLU A 146 -11.72 -5.51 32.20
CA GLU A 146 -10.34 -6.01 32.27
C GLU A 146 -9.98 -6.90 31.09
N GLU A 147 -10.88 -7.80 30.68
CA GLU A 147 -10.67 -8.66 29.51
C GLU A 147 -10.59 -7.84 28.22
N LEU A 148 -11.46 -6.83 28.07
CA LEU A 148 -11.46 -5.91 26.94
C LEU A 148 -10.13 -5.13 26.85
N ASP A 149 -9.62 -4.64 27.98
CA ASP A 149 -8.34 -3.92 28.01
C ASP A 149 -7.17 -4.85 27.63
N LYS A 150 -7.11 -6.07 28.19
CA LYS A 150 -6.10 -7.08 27.82
C LYS A 150 -6.14 -7.43 26.33
N LEU A 151 -7.33 -7.59 25.76
CA LEU A 151 -7.51 -7.92 24.34
C LEU A 151 -7.12 -6.74 23.44
N THR A 152 -7.42 -5.52 23.86
CA THR A 152 -7.00 -4.30 23.16
C THR A 152 -5.48 -4.17 23.15
N ASP A 153 -4.83 -4.31 24.31
CA ASP A 153 -3.37 -4.19 24.45
C ASP A 153 -2.63 -5.24 23.63
N LYS A 154 -3.15 -6.47 23.60
CA LYS A 154 -2.63 -7.54 22.73
C LYS A 154 -2.62 -7.11 21.27
N HIS A 155 -3.74 -6.63 20.74
CA HIS A 155 -3.83 -6.25 19.34
C HIS A 155 -3.03 -4.99 18.99
N ILE A 156 -2.97 -4.00 19.89
CA ILE A 156 -2.08 -2.84 19.72
C ILE A 156 -0.61 -3.30 19.65
N THR A 157 -0.20 -4.25 20.50
CA THR A 157 1.14 -4.82 20.47
C THR A 157 1.43 -5.55 19.15
N GLU A 158 0.48 -6.33 18.65
CA GLU A 158 0.60 -7.00 17.34
C GLU A 158 0.76 -6.00 16.19
N VAL A 159 -0.04 -4.94 16.17
CA VAL A 159 0.05 -3.84 15.19
C VAL A 159 1.42 -3.15 15.25
N ASN A 160 1.94 -2.89 16.44
CA ASN A 160 3.27 -2.27 16.62
C ASN A 160 4.38 -3.18 16.07
N LYS A 161 4.35 -4.47 16.39
CA LYS A 161 5.30 -5.45 15.86
C LYS A 161 5.25 -5.54 14.34
N ALA A 162 4.06 -5.52 13.75
CA ALA A 162 3.89 -5.54 12.31
C ALA A 162 4.48 -4.28 11.65
N PHE A 163 4.27 -3.11 12.25
CA PHE A 163 4.86 -1.86 11.78
C PHE A 163 6.39 -1.89 11.83
N GLU A 164 6.98 -2.27 12.98
CA GLU A 164 8.44 -2.36 13.14
C GLU A 164 9.08 -3.32 12.13
N ALA A 165 8.45 -4.49 11.92
CA ALA A 165 8.91 -5.45 10.93
C ALA A 165 8.91 -4.85 9.51
N LYS A 166 7.83 -4.14 9.15
CA LYS A 166 7.68 -3.54 7.83
C LYS A 166 8.59 -2.33 7.62
N GLU A 167 8.78 -1.50 8.65
CA GLU A 167 9.72 -0.38 8.63
C GLU A 167 11.15 -0.88 8.42
N LYS A 168 11.56 -1.91 9.18
CA LYS A 168 12.89 -2.52 9.02
C LYS A 168 13.07 -3.12 7.62
N GLU A 169 12.07 -3.81 7.09
CA GLU A 169 12.07 -4.31 5.70
C GLU A 169 12.36 -3.16 4.72
N ILE A 170 11.59 -2.05 4.78
CA ILE A 170 11.73 -0.90 3.88
C ILE A 170 13.09 -0.22 3.97
N LEU A 171 13.60 -0.05 5.19
CA LEU A 171 14.88 0.63 5.42
C LEU A 171 16.09 -0.26 5.10
N SER A 172 15.91 -1.58 5.01
CA SER A 172 16.99 -2.54 4.76
C SER A 172 17.26 -2.89 3.30
N LEU A 173 16.37 -2.53 2.36
CA LEU A 173 16.65 -2.73 0.92
C LEU A 173 17.74 -1.76 0.43
#